data_AF-A0AAJ0I2T8-F1
#
_entry.id   AF-A0AAJ0I2T8-F1
#
_cell.length_a   1.000
_cell.length_b   1.000
_cell.length_c   1.000
_cell.angle_alpha   90.00
_cell.angle_beta   90.00
_cell.angle_gamma   90.00
#
_symmetry.space_group_name_H-M   'P 1'
#
loop_
_entity.id
_entity.type
_entity.pdbx_description
1 polymer ?
#
loop_
_entity_poly.entity_id
_entity_poly.type
_entity_poly.pdbx_seq_one_letter_code
_entity_poly.pdbx_strand_id
1 'polypeptide(L)'
;MTTTSRSKLIGLCLSAVQQIIQECAYIADDEPAFSSSSPSPHQNAGSPKPPSNVQTLGSIRLCGLEGCKEPLVELLCRQASRILQLYETSSGDAIPSDYASLQSGAEREKAISLVKRRLELLTKTAYGKFYAYMYKEVPACWRQLYTDAAILRFAVLVLLEFDFEADAGYKEDADEKRKEERMKRKRIVDEMVKTLDLSLILAGAAGQSRGRKWVDEAFALLEDVLGDMTAVTTAAAGEAKKGNDDEQEGERPQKKQRLSSSPNTKDEVIKGINDSWQNTPSFSTIEPFTPPVKNPISRVSAESLSIEAFQSHFAKPRPDGNPGPAPLIITGLVDHWPALTTHPWNKPAYLLSRTLSGRRLVPVEIGRSYVDEGWGQKIISFGEFLSKYIDASIPYTPSSSNVSPFLSSSSSAQPQPSSSDLLPEKDKTQIAYLAQHPLFLQLPRLRQDILIPDLCYTAPPSHPTDPSQDQPELDSPQLNAWFGPPGTITPLHTDPYHNLLVQVVGRKYVRLYGPEQTGRMRPRGKEGGVEMGNTSQVDVGVVEGWDKLEGEDEEEVKSGDEGGRENSEMGRDEDFKKVPFVDCILEPGDTLYIPIGWWHYVRGLSVSFSVSFWWN
;
A
#
# COMPACT_ATOMS: atom_id res chain seq x y z
N MET A 1 -6.21 -30.35 -11.01
CA MET A 1 -5.84 -28.92 -11.14
C MET A 1 -4.77 -28.55 -10.12
N THR A 2 -4.85 -29.02 -8.87
CA THR A 2 -3.86 -28.81 -7.78
C THR A 2 -2.40 -29.10 -8.13
N THR A 3 -2.14 -30.16 -8.89
CA THR A 3 -0.77 -30.53 -9.34
C THR A 3 -0.21 -29.59 -10.40
N THR A 4 -1.06 -28.87 -11.14
CA THR A 4 -0.63 -28.01 -12.24
C THR A 4 -0.08 -26.66 -11.74
N SER A 5 -0.77 -25.99 -10.81
CA SER A 5 -0.31 -24.68 -10.28
C SER A 5 0.94 -24.82 -9.41
N ARG A 6 1.04 -25.89 -8.60
CA ARG A 6 2.28 -26.23 -7.86
C ARG A 6 3.48 -26.38 -8.81
N SER A 7 3.35 -27.22 -9.83
CA SER A 7 4.43 -27.45 -10.79
C SER A 7 4.81 -26.19 -11.57
N LYS A 8 3.83 -25.34 -11.91
CA LYS A 8 4.09 -24.04 -12.52
C LYS A 8 4.87 -23.10 -11.59
N LEU A 9 4.52 -23.02 -10.31
CA LEU A 9 5.22 -22.17 -9.33
C LEU A 9 6.68 -22.62 -9.12
N ILE A 10 6.90 -23.93 -9.02
CA ILE A 10 8.24 -24.53 -8.96
C ILE A 10 9.03 -24.21 -10.24
N GLY A 11 8.42 -24.43 -11.42
CA GLY A 11 9.03 -24.13 -12.71
C GLY A 11 9.39 -22.66 -12.88
N LEU A 12 8.53 -21.74 -12.41
CA LEU A 12 8.76 -20.30 -12.43
C LEU A 12 10.00 -19.92 -11.59
N CYS A 13 10.14 -20.53 -10.40
CA CYS A 13 11.30 -20.31 -9.52
C CYS A 13 12.60 -20.87 -10.13
N LEU A 14 12.57 -22.10 -10.65
CA LEU A 14 13.74 -22.73 -11.27
C LEU A 14 14.21 -21.97 -12.51
N SER A 15 13.28 -21.53 -13.37
CA SER A 15 13.61 -20.72 -14.53
C SER A 15 14.26 -19.40 -14.12
N ALA A 16 13.75 -18.73 -13.09
CA ALA A 16 14.36 -17.50 -12.58
C ALA A 16 15.79 -17.72 -12.07
N VAL A 17 16.02 -18.79 -11.27
CA VAL A 17 17.34 -19.16 -10.77
C VAL A 17 18.33 -19.38 -11.92
N GLN A 18 17.94 -20.16 -12.93
CA GLN A 18 18.79 -20.44 -14.11
C GLN A 18 19.10 -19.19 -14.92
N GLN A 19 18.10 -18.34 -15.18
CA GLN A 19 18.33 -17.12 -15.93
C GLN A 19 19.22 -16.12 -15.19
N ILE A 20 19.13 -16.03 -13.85
CA ILE A 20 20.05 -15.19 -13.06
C ILE A 20 21.49 -15.70 -13.20
N ILE A 21 21.72 -17.01 -13.13
CA ILE A 21 23.05 -17.59 -13.35
C ILE A 21 23.58 -17.20 -14.73
N GLN A 22 22.76 -17.34 -15.77
CA GLN A 22 23.14 -17.02 -17.14
C GLN A 22 23.45 -15.52 -17.34
N GLU A 23 22.64 -14.64 -16.76
CA GLU A 23 22.84 -13.18 -16.86
C GLU A 23 24.10 -12.74 -16.12
N CYS A 24 24.36 -13.28 -14.93
CA CYS A 24 25.58 -12.99 -14.20
C CYS A 24 26.84 -13.51 -14.90
N ALA A 25 26.78 -14.69 -15.55
CA ALA A 25 27.90 -15.22 -16.32
C ALA A 25 28.24 -14.34 -17.53
N TYR A 26 27.22 -13.85 -18.22
CA TYR A 26 27.40 -12.94 -19.36
C TYR A 26 28.12 -11.64 -18.96
N ILE A 27 27.79 -11.05 -17.80
CA ILE A 27 28.47 -9.84 -17.28
C ILE A 27 29.95 -10.10 -16.98
N ALA A 28 30.30 -11.31 -16.54
CA ALA A 28 31.69 -11.67 -16.27
C ALA A 28 32.51 -11.85 -17.56
N ASP A 29 31.85 -12.18 -18.68
CA ASP A 29 32.51 -12.46 -19.98
C ASP A 29 32.67 -11.21 -20.89
N ASP A 30 31.91 -10.12 -20.66
CA ASP A 30 31.84 -8.94 -21.56
C ASP A 30 32.89 -7.84 -21.25
N GLU A 31 33.92 -8.12 -20.44
CA GLU A 31 35.03 -7.17 -20.23
C GLU A 31 35.98 -7.14 -21.45
N PRO A 32 36.20 -5.97 -22.08
CA PRO A 32 37.16 -5.87 -23.17
C PRO A 32 38.58 -6.03 -22.60
N ALA A 33 39.28 -7.07 -23.06
CA ALA A 33 40.70 -7.23 -22.81
C ALA A 33 41.44 -5.93 -23.16
N PHE A 34 41.89 -5.18 -22.15
CA PHE A 34 42.78 -4.04 -22.30
C PHE A 34 44.14 -4.57 -22.78
N SER A 35 44.27 -4.79 -24.09
CA SER A 35 45.56 -5.02 -24.72
C SER A 35 46.25 -3.66 -24.89
N SER A 36 47.30 -3.46 -24.10
CA SER A 36 48.27 -2.39 -24.23
C SER A 36 48.92 -2.40 -25.62
N SER A 37 48.60 -1.42 -26.47
CA SER A 37 49.50 -1.03 -27.57
C SER A 37 49.36 0.46 -27.87
N SER A 38 50.43 1.20 -27.59
CA SER A 38 50.61 2.63 -27.88
C SER A 38 50.45 2.93 -29.38
N PRO A 39 49.90 4.11 -29.77
CA PRO A 39 49.80 4.51 -31.16
C PRO A 39 51.04 5.28 -31.63
N SER A 40 51.48 5.02 -32.86
CA SER A 40 52.35 5.93 -33.63
C SER A 40 51.60 6.45 -34.86
N PRO A 41 51.83 7.72 -35.27
CA PRO A 41 50.99 8.43 -36.23
C PRO A 41 51.51 8.29 -37.67
N HIS A 42 50.61 8.31 -38.67
CA HIS A 42 50.72 9.14 -39.89
C HIS A 42 49.64 8.82 -40.95
N GLN A 43 48.93 9.89 -41.38
CA GLN A 43 48.44 10.20 -42.76
C GLN A 43 47.30 9.33 -43.36
N ASN A 44 46.31 9.77 -44.14
CA ASN A 44 45.89 11.08 -44.70
C ASN A 44 44.41 11.00 -45.19
N ALA A 45 43.83 12.15 -45.56
CA ALA A 45 42.41 12.49 -45.80
C ALA A 45 41.68 11.93 -47.07
N GLY A 46 40.33 11.99 -47.08
CA GLY A 46 39.47 11.94 -48.29
C GLY A 46 37.95 11.69 -48.04
N SER A 47 37.10 12.71 -48.27
CA SER A 47 35.61 12.84 -48.15
C SER A 47 34.77 11.99 -49.14
N PRO A 48 33.42 12.12 -49.31
CA PRO A 48 32.24 12.35 -48.44
C PRO A 48 31.10 11.25 -48.58
N LYS A 49 30.06 11.27 -47.72
CA LYS A 49 28.78 10.46 -47.79
C LYS A 49 27.94 10.76 -49.07
N PRO A 50 26.97 9.94 -49.59
CA PRO A 50 25.87 9.18 -48.92
C PRO A 50 25.44 7.85 -49.67
N PRO A 51 24.22 7.22 -49.57
CA PRO A 51 23.09 7.28 -48.62
C PRO A 51 22.70 5.91 -47.98
N SER A 52 21.64 5.96 -47.17
CA SER A 52 20.84 4.90 -46.51
C SER A 52 20.74 3.52 -47.18
N ASN A 53 21.15 2.48 -46.44
CA ASN A 53 20.38 1.26 -46.11
C ASN A 53 21.33 0.16 -45.63
N VAL A 54 21.46 0.01 -44.31
CA VAL A 54 21.85 -1.27 -43.72
C VAL A 54 20.90 -1.51 -42.56
N GLN A 55 19.94 -2.38 -42.79
CA GLN A 55 19.22 -3.09 -41.75
C GLN A 55 20.24 -3.93 -40.98
N THR A 56 20.71 -3.43 -39.85
CA THR A 56 21.34 -4.27 -38.84
C THR A 56 20.36 -4.36 -37.68
N LEU A 57 19.82 -5.57 -37.44
CA LEU A 57 19.08 -5.90 -36.24
C LEU A 57 19.95 -5.59 -35.02
N GLY A 58 19.79 -4.40 -34.45
CA GLY A 58 20.37 -4.00 -33.18
C GLY A 58 19.52 -4.58 -32.04
N SER A 59 19.87 -5.79 -31.59
CA SER A 59 19.43 -6.29 -30.29
C SER A 59 19.99 -5.36 -29.22
N ILE A 60 19.12 -4.53 -28.63
CA ILE A 60 19.44 -3.71 -27.46
C ILE A 60 19.88 -4.68 -26.34
N ARG A 61 21.18 -4.77 -26.06
CA ARG A 61 21.69 -5.37 -24.82
C ARG A 61 22.07 -4.22 -23.88
N LEU A 62 21.28 -4.05 -22.85
CA LEU A 62 21.62 -3.30 -21.64
C LEU A 62 21.44 -4.31 -20.51
N CYS A 63 22.52 -4.97 -20.09
CA CYS A 63 22.45 -5.94 -19.00
C CYS A 63 22.28 -5.12 -17.71
N GLY A 64 21.09 -5.18 -17.10
CA GLY A 64 20.70 -4.17 -16.12
C GLY A 64 21.52 -4.19 -14.83
N LEU A 65 22.33 -5.22 -14.56
CA LEU A 65 23.23 -5.31 -13.41
C LEU A 65 24.63 -4.72 -13.64
N GLU A 66 24.99 -4.28 -14.85
CA GLU A 66 26.33 -3.72 -15.18
C GLU A 66 26.75 -2.56 -14.26
N GLY A 67 25.79 -1.76 -13.78
CA GLY A 67 26.07 -0.66 -12.85
C GLY A 67 26.27 -1.09 -11.39
N CYS A 68 26.17 -2.39 -11.06
CA CYS A 68 26.45 -2.92 -9.73
C CYS A 68 27.94 -3.29 -9.60
N LYS A 69 28.44 -3.31 -8.36
CA LYS A 69 29.82 -3.79 -8.11
C LYS A 69 29.93 -5.29 -8.43
N GLU A 70 30.97 -5.68 -9.15
CA GLU A 70 31.26 -7.07 -9.54
C GLU A 70 31.14 -8.10 -8.38
N PRO A 71 31.68 -7.85 -7.16
CA PRO A 71 31.53 -8.81 -6.05
C PRO A 71 30.07 -9.06 -5.62
N LEU A 72 29.17 -8.10 -5.85
CA LEU A 72 27.74 -8.25 -5.53
C LEU A 72 27.03 -9.11 -6.57
N VAL A 73 27.37 -8.93 -7.85
CA VAL A 73 26.86 -9.75 -8.97
C VAL A 73 27.37 -11.18 -8.82
N GLU A 74 28.64 -11.36 -8.49
CA GLU A 74 29.22 -12.68 -8.23
C GLU A 74 28.55 -13.36 -7.02
N LEU A 75 28.31 -12.62 -5.93
CA LEU A 75 27.61 -13.15 -4.76
C LEU A 75 26.18 -13.60 -5.09
N LEU A 76 25.46 -12.82 -5.91
CA LEU A 76 24.11 -13.16 -6.40
C LEU A 76 24.15 -14.46 -7.21
N CYS A 77 25.06 -14.56 -8.18
CA CYS A 77 25.27 -15.76 -9.01
C CYS A 77 25.57 -17.00 -8.16
N ARG A 78 26.51 -16.88 -7.21
CA ARG A 78 26.85 -17.96 -6.27
C ARG A 78 25.65 -18.40 -5.43
N GLN A 79 24.74 -17.49 -5.06
CA GLN A 79 23.54 -17.87 -4.32
C GLN A 79 22.55 -18.62 -5.22
N ALA A 80 22.35 -18.15 -6.45
CA ALA A 80 21.50 -18.82 -7.43
C ALA A 80 21.97 -20.26 -7.71
N SER A 81 23.27 -20.46 -7.99
CA SER A 81 23.84 -21.79 -8.22
C SER A 81 23.70 -22.70 -7.00
N ARG A 82 23.86 -22.16 -5.78
CA ARG A 82 23.71 -22.94 -4.55
C ARG A 82 22.25 -23.36 -4.30
N ILE A 83 21.27 -22.52 -4.67
CA ILE A 83 19.85 -22.87 -4.58
C ILE A 83 19.54 -24.06 -5.49
N LEU A 84 19.99 -23.99 -6.75
CA LEU A 84 19.78 -25.07 -7.73
C LEU A 84 20.37 -26.40 -7.23
N GLN A 85 21.61 -26.39 -6.75
CA GLN A 85 22.26 -27.57 -6.19
C GLN A 85 21.50 -28.17 -4.99
N LEU A 86 21.00 -27.32 -4.07
CA LEU A 86 20.23 -27.76 -2.90
C LEU A 86 18.84 -28.33 -3.25
N TYR A 87 18.30 -27.93 -4.41
CA TYR A 87 17.03 -28.44 -4.92
C TYR A 87 17.21 -29.79 -5.64
N GLU A 88 18.22 -29.90 -6.51
CA GLU A 88 18.53 -31.13 -7.27
C GLU A 88 18.85 -32.30 -6.33
N THR A 89 19.69 -32.04 -5.31
CA THR A 89 20.00 -33.03 -4.25
C THR A 89 18.79 -33.51 -3.46
N SER A 90 17.70 -32.73 -3.44
CA SER A 90 16.44 -33.10 -2.77
C SER A 90 15.44 -33.81 -3.69
N SER A 91 15.57 -33.66 -5.01
CA SER A 91 14.58 -34.13 -5.99
C SER A 91 14.90 -35.53 -6.53
N GLY A 92 16.06 -36.10 -6.18
CA GLY A 92 16.45 -37.46 -6.55
C GLY A 92 17.02 -37.61 -7.97
N ASP A 93 17.15 -36.52 -8.72
CA ASP A 93 17.80 -36.52 -10.04
C ASP A 93 19.33 -36.55 -9.91
N ALA A 94 19.97 -37.37 -10.75
CA ALA A 94 21.31 -37.94 -10.61
C ALA A 94 22.44 -36.96 -10.22
N ILE A 95 23.22 -37.35 -9.19
CA ILE A 95 24.52 -36.73 -8.86
C ILE A 95 25.65 -37.54 -9.52
N PRO A 96 26.62 -36.91 -10.22
CA PRO A 96 27.89 -37.53 -10.55
C PRO A 96 28.67 -37.89 -9.26
N SER A 97 29.02 -39.18 -9.16
CA SER A 97 29.73 -39.94 -8.10
C SER A 97 30.71 -39.24 -7.13
N ASP A 98 31.19 -38.03 -7.39
CA ASP A 98 32.33 -37.44 -6.65
C ASP A 98 31.95 -36.51 -5.48
N TYR A 99 30.65 -36.21 -5.27
CA TYR A 99 30.20 -35.26 -4.21
C TYR A 99 29.19 -35.84 -3.20
N ALA A 100 29.02 -37.17 -3.16
CA ALA A 100 28.04 -37.86 -2.32
C ALA A 100 28.28 -37.77 -0.79
N SER A 101 29.28 -37.01 -0.33
CA SER A 101 29.67 -36.89 1.09
C SER A 101 29.06 -35.69 1.83
N LEU A 102 28.08 -35.02 1.25
CA LEU A 102 27.26 -34.00 1.92
C LEU A 102 25.81 -34.52 1.96
N GLN A 103 25.05 -34.60 3.05
CA GLN A 103 25.12 -33.91 4.33
C GLN A 103 23.99 -34.47 5.22
N SER A 104 24.20 -34.56 6.53
CA SER A 104 23.11 -34.76 7.50
C SER A 104 22.03 -33.67 7.35
N GLY A 105 20.77 -33.94 7.73
CA GLY A 105 19.68 -32.95 7.63
C GLY A 105 20.03 -31.58 8.25
N ALA A 106 20.83 -31.58 9.32
CA ALA A 106 21.31 -30.37 10.00
C ALA A 106 22.27 -29.52 9.15
N GLU A 107 23.08 -30.12 8.29
CA GLU A 107 24.02 -29.38 7.44
C GLU A 107 23.31 -28.77 6.23
N ARG A 108 22.26 -29.43 5.70
CA ARG A 108 21.38 -28.87 4.68
C ARG A 108 20.66 -27.62 5.21
N GLU A 109 20.11 -27.68 6.42
CA GLU A 109 19.47 -26.52 7.06
C GLU A 109 20.44 -25.35 7.26
N LYS A 110 21.70 -25.65 7.67
CA LYS A 110 22.77 -24.64 7.74
C LYS A 110 23.08 -24.02 6.38
N ALA A 111 23.11 -24.80 5.31
CA ALA A 111 23.32 -24.27 3.96
C ALA A 111 22.18 -23.34 3.51
N ILE A 112 20.92 -23.73 3.74
CA ILE A 112 19.73 -22.92 3.41
C ILE A 112 19.74 -21.59 4.19
N SER A 113 20.00 -21.65 5.49
CA SER A 113 20.07 -20.44 6.33
C SER A 113 21.20 -19.50 5.90
N LEU A 114 22.35 -20.02 5.47
CA LEU A 114 23.45 -19.21 4.95
C LEU A 114 23.09 -18.51 3.64
N VAL A 115 22.41 -19.19 2.71
CA VAL A 115 21.91 -18.60 1.45
C VAL A 115 20.95 -17.46 1.76
N LYS A 116 19.94 -17.68 2.62
CA LYS A 116 18.97 -16.65 3.04
C LYS A 116 19.65 -15.42 3.61
N ARG A 117 20.66 -15.60 4.48
CA ARG A 117 21.42 -14.50 5.09
C ARG A 117 22.20 -13.69 4.05
N ARG A 118 22.78 -14.33 3.03
CA ARG A 118 23.53 -13.66 1.96
C ARG A 118 22.61 -12.88 1.02
N LEU A 119 21.44 -13.43 0.69
CA LEU A 119 20.41 -12.71 -0.08
C LEU A 119 19.86 -11.50 0.69
N GLU A 120 19.70 -11.63 2.01
CA GLU A 120 19.33 -10.50 2.88
C GLU A 120 20.43 -9.41 2.89
N LEU A 121 21.70 -9.80 2.87
CA LEU A 121 22.80 -8.83 2.75
C LEU A 121 22.78 -8.11 1.40
N LEU A 122 22.51 -8.82 0.30
CA LEU A 122 22.38 -8.22 -1.03
C LEU A 122 21.25 -7.20 -1.08
N THR A 123 20.04 -7.58 -0.62
CA THR A 123 18.89 -6.67 -0.57
C THR A 123 19.16 -5.44 0.32
N LYS A 124 19.75 -5.61 1.50
CA LYS A 124 20.15 -4.49 2.38
C LYS A 124 21.19 -3.58 1.73
N THR A 125 22.17 -4.15 1.04
CA THR A 125 23.22 -3.37 0.36
C THR A 125 22.63 -2.57 -0.80
N ALA A 126 21.78 -3.19 -1.62
CA ALA A 126 21.09 -2.53 -2.71
C ALA A 126 20.17 -1.42 -2.20
N TYR A 127 19.36 -1.70 -1.18
CA TYR A 127 18.45 -0.71 -0.58
C TYR A 127 19.21 0.45 0.07
N GLY A 128 20.36 0.18 0.71
CA GLY A 128 21.25 1.22 1.24
C GLY A 128 21.71 2.22 0.17
N LYS A 129 21.75 1.82 -1.11
CA LYS A 129 22.04 2.72 -2.22
C LYS A 129 20.88 3.61 -2.61
N PHE A 130 19.64 3.27 -2.28
CA PHE A 130 18.48 4.07 -2.67
C PHE A 130 18.50 5.42 -1.94
N TYR A 131 18.98 5.46 -0.69
CA TYR A 131 19.12 6.70 0.10
C TYR A 131 20.10 7.72 -0.48
N ALA A 132 20.93 7.33 -1.45
CA ALA A 132 21.85 8.26 -2.12
C ALA A 132 21.19 9.02 -3.29
N TYR A 133 19.94 8.71 -3.63
CA TYR A 133 19.24 9.26 -4.79
C TYR A 133 17.81 9.64 -4.42
N MET A 134 17.22 10.59 -5.15
CA MET A 134 15.76 10.68 -5.23
C MET A 134 15.23 9.41 -5.89
N TYR A 135 14.07 8.90 -5.47
CA TYR A 135 13.59 7.58 -5.93
C TYR A 135 13.56 7.46 -7.47
N LYS A 136 13.07 8.51 -8.17
CA LYS A 136 13.02 8.58 -9.64
C LYS A 136 14.38 8.51 -10.32
N GLU A 137 15.45 8.77 -9.58
CA GLU A 137 16.84 8.81 -10.06
C GLU A 137 17.65 7.59 -9.61
N VAL A 138 17.04 6.68 -8.83
CA VAL A 138 17.73 5.47 -8.37
C VAL A 138 18.13 4.64 -9.60
N PRO A 139 19.44 4.37 -9.78
CA PRO A 139 19.92 3.62 -10.93
C PRO A 139 19.23 2.25 -11.05
N ALA A 140 18.84 1.89 -12.27
CA ALA A 140 18.10 0.66 -12.54
C ALA A 140 18.82 -0.60 -12.03
N CYS A 141 20.16 -0.60 -12.04
CA CYS A 141 20.98 -1.70 -11.56
C CYS A 141 20.76 -2.04 -10.09
N TRP A 142 20.67 -1.04 -9.21
CA TRP A 142 20.44 -1.28 -7.79
C TRP A 142 19.03 -1.80 -7.53
N ARG A 143 18.04 -1.31 -8.28
CA ARG A 143 16.66 -1.80 -8.20
C ARG A 143 16.55 -3.23 -8.74
N GLN A 144 17.25 -3.56 -9.83
CA GLN A 144 17.29 -4.92 -10.35
C GLN A 144 18.01 -5.87 -9.39
N LEU A 145 19.17 -5.50 -8.83
CA LEU A 145 19.87 -6.33 -7.84
C LEU A 145 19.00 -6.64 -6.63
N TYR A 146 18.26 -5.64 -6.13
CA TYR A 146 17.29 -5.85 -5.05
C TYR A 146 16.21 -6.86 -5.47
N THR A 147 15.64 -6.68 -6.66
CA THR A 147 14.55 -7.50 -7.19
C THR A 147 15.02 -8.94 -7.42
N ASP A 148 16.15 -9.17 -8.09
CA ASP A 148 16.71 -10.51 -8.33
C ASP A 148 17.05 -11.22 -7.01
N ALA A 149 17.64 -10.53 -6.03
CA ALA A 149 17.90 -11.11 -4.71
C ALA A 149 16.61 -11.49 -3.96
N ALA A 150 15.54 -10.69 -4.11
CA ALA A 150 14.22 -11.01 -3.58
C ALA A 150 13.58 -12.23 -4.29
N ILE A 151 13.71 -12.32 -5.62
CA ILE A 151 13.26 -13.47 -6.41
C ILE A 151 13.97 -14.75 -5.96
N LEU A 152 15.29 -14.72 -5.76
CA LEU A 152 16.03 -15.86 -5.24
C LEU A 152 15.60 -16.22 -3.81
N ARG A 153 15.31 -15.23 -2.96
CA ARG A 153 14.81 -15.48 -1.61
C ARG A 153 13.45 -16.17 -1.66
N PHE A 154 12.55 -15.71 -2.53
CA PHE A 154 11.28 -16.37 -2.77
C PHE A 154 11.47 -17.81 -3.27
N ALA A 155 12.38 -18.03 -4.21
CA ALA A 155 12.73 -19.36 -4.70
C ALA A 155 13.24 -20.29 -3.58
N VAL A 156 14.06 -19.79 -2.64
CA VAL A 156 14.46 -20.57 -1.45
C VAL A 156 13.24 -20.99 -0.64
N LEU A 157 12.31 -20.06 -0.38
CA LEU A 157 11.11 -20.35 0.39
C LEU A 157 10.24 -21.41 -0.30
N VAL A 158 10.04 -21.30 -1.61
CA VAL A 158 9.21 -22.24 -2.41
C VAL A 158 9.87 -23.60 -2.57
N LEU A 159 11.13 -23.62 -3.00
CA LEU A 159 11.81 -24.85 -3.45
C LEU A 159 12.40 -25.65 -2.29
N LEU A 160 12.81 -24.99 -1.20
CA LEU A 160 13.64 -25.61 -0.15
C LEU A 160 12.98 -25.66 1.23
N GLU A 161 12.02 -24.78 1.53
CA GLU A 161 11.38 -24.68 2.86
C GLU A 161 9.89 -25.00 2.88
N PHE A 162 9.14 -24.72 1.80
CA PHE A 162 7.70 -24.91 1.77
C PHE A 162 7.33 -26.36 1.46
N ASP A 163 6.67 -27.00 2.42
CA ASP A 163 6.14 -28.34 2.26
C ASP A 163 4.73 -28.29 1.64
N PHE A 164 4.61 -28.84 0.43
CA PHE A 164 3.35 -28.93 -0.31
C PHE A 164 2.50 -30.15 0.09
N GLU A 165 3.05 -31.13 0.80
CA GLU A 165 2.44 -32.46 1.02
C GLU A 165 1.94 -32.67 2.46
N ALA A 166 2.15 -31.69 3.34
CA ALA A 166 1.83 -31.76 4.77
C ALA A 166 0.35 -32.07 5.13
N ASP A 167 -0.62 -31.90 4.22
CA ASP A 167 -2.03 -32.20 4.49
C ASP A 167 -2.46 -33.63 4.07
N ALA A 168 -1.59 -34.40 3.39
CA ALA A 168 -1.91 -35.73 2.86
C ALA A 168 -1.66 -36.84 3.88
N GLY A 169 -2.54 -36.92 4.89
CA GLY A 169 -2.84 -38.18 5.59
C GLY A 169 -2.14 -38.42 6.92
N TYR A 170 -2.76 -38.02 8.03
CA TYR A 170 -2.43 -38.51 9.38
C TYR A 170 -3.66 -38.53 10.31
N LYS A 171 -3.69 -39.49 11.24
CA LYS A 171 -4.78 -39.76 12.21
C LYS A 171 -4.81 -38.75 13.38
N GLU A 172 -5.96 -38.70 14.05
CA GLU A 172 -6.47 -37.63 14.95
C GLU A 172 -5.68 -37.30 16.25
N ASP A 173 -4.57 -37.97 16.59
CA ASP A 173 -3.98 -37.91 17.94
C ASP A 173 -2.75 -36.97 18.13
N ALA A 174 -2.49 -35.99 17.25
CA ALA A 174 -1.27 -35.16 17.30
C ALA A 174 -1.50 -33.63 17.22
N ASP A 175 -2.34 -33.08 18.10
CA ASP A 175 -2.80 -31.69 18.02
C ASP A 175 -1.69 -30.62 18.14
N GLU A 176 -0.70 -30.78 19.04
CA GLU A 176 0.33 -29.74 19.25
C GLU A 176 1.36 -29.68 18.11
N LYS A 177 1.86 -30.84 17.67
CA LYS A 177 2.81 -30.93 16.54
C LYS A 177 2.17 -30.41 15.25
N ARG A 178 0.88 -30.72 15.03
CA ARG A 178 0.09 -30.20 13.90
C ARG A 178 -0.08 -28.68 13.97
N LYS A 179 -0.29 -28.11 15.16
CA LYS A 179 -0.36 -26.65 15.35
C LYS A 179 0.98 -26.00 14.99
N GLU A 180 2.10 -26.59 15.40
CA GLU A 180 3.44 -26.08 15.10
C GLU A 180 3.76 -26.12 13.60
N GLU A 181 3.51 -27.24 12.92
CA GLU A 181 3.72 -27.39 11.47
C GLU A 181 2.85 -26.42 10.67
N ARG A 182 1.58 -26.25 11.05
CA ARG A 182 0.67 -25.27 10.43
C ARG A 182 1.16 -23.83 10.64
N MET A 183 1.65 -23.50 11.84
CA MET A 183 2.22 -22.17 12.13
C MET A 183 3.50 -21.93 11.36
N LYS A 184 4.38 -22.93 11.23
CA LYS A 184 5.59 -22.87 10.41
C LYS A 184 5.22 -22.58 8.95
N ARG A 185 4.25 -23.30 8.39
CA ARG A 185 3.76 -23.08 7.01
C ARG A 185 3.21 -21.68 6.82
N LYS A 186 2.40 -21.18 7.77
CA LYS A 186 1.88 -19.80 7.76
C LYS A 186 3.03 -18.79 7.69
N ARG A 187 4.05 -18.92 8.55
CA ARG A 187 5.22 -18.01 8.57
C ARG A 187 5.98 -18.01 7.25
N ILE A 188 6.13 -19.17 6.60
CA ILE A 188 6.79 -19.28 5.30
C ILE A 188 5.99 -18.51 4.24
N VAL A 189 4.67 -18.67 4.19
CA VAL A 189 3.80 -17.94 3.26
C VAL A 189 3.84 -16.44 3.51
N ASP A 190 3.81 -16.02 4.78
CA ASP A 190 3.91 -14.60 5.14
C ASP A 190 5.26 -14.00 4.67
N GLU A 191 6.36 -14.75 4.81
CA GLU A 191 7.68 -14.35 4.30
C GLU A 191 7.76 -14.36 2.76
N MET A 192 7.06 -15.28 2.07
CA MET A 192 6.95 -15.29 0.61
C MET A 192 6.28 -14.02 0.11
N VAL A 193 5.12 -13.69 0.66
CA VAL A 193 4.33 -12.51 0.31
C VAL A 193 5.11 -11.24 0.60
N LYS A 194 5.70 -11.13 1.80
CA LYS A 194 6.56 -10.00 2.19
C LYS A 194 7.73 -9.80 1.24
N THR A 195 8.39 -10.88 0.83
CA THR A 195 9.54 -10.81 -0.09
C THR A 195 9.12 -10.21 -1.44
N LEU A 196 8.00 -10.66 -2.01
CA LEU A 196 7.47 -10.15 -3.27
C LEU A 196 6.96 -8.71 -3.15
N ASP A 197 6.20 -8.39 -2.10
CA ASP A 197 5.66 -7.05 -1.91
C ASP A 197 6.74 -6.01 -1.67
N LEU A 198 7.79 -6.31 -0.88
CA LEU A 198 8.89 -5.38 -0.70
C LEU A 198 9.67 -5.14 -2.01
N SER A 199 9.77 -6.15 -2.89
CA SER A 199 10.34 -5.95 -4.22
C SER A 199 9.53 -4.97 -5.07
N LEU A 200 8.20 -5.01 -4.96
CA LEU A 200 7.31 -4.07 -5.64
C LEU A 200 7.38 -2.68 -5.02
N ILE A 201 7.21 -2.58 -3.70
CA ILE A 201 7.09 -1.31 -2.98
C ILE A 201 8.41 -0.55 -2.99
N LEU A 202 9.54 -1.23 -2.74
CA LEU A 202 10.83 -0.56 -2.58
C LEU A 202 11.61 -0.43 -3.89
N ALA A 203 11.55 -1.44 -4.78
CA ALA A 203 12.35 -1.47 -6.00
C ALA A 203 11.52 -1.34 -7.29
N GLY A 204 10.19 -1.30 -7.20
CA GLY A 204 9.29 -1.27 -8.36
C GLY A 204 9.26 -2.59 -9.15
N ALA A 205 9.74 -3.69 -8.57
CA ALA A 205 10.03 -4.97 -9.25
C ALA A 205 10.82 -4.74 -10.56
N ALA A 206 11.94 -4.04 -10.44
CA ALA A 206 12.79 -3.70 -11.57
C ALA A 206 13.47 -4.92 -12.18
N GLY A 207 13.59 -4.91 -13.51
CA GLY A 207 14.21 -5.97 -14.30
C GLY A 207 13.43 -6.17 -15.62
N GLN A 208 14.13 -6.21 -16.74
CA GLN A 208 13.50 -6.35 -18.06
C GLN A 208 13.02 -7.78 -18.32
N SER A 209 13.88 -8.76 -18.03
CA SER A 209 13.60 -10.20 -18.20
C SER A 209 12.78 -10.75 -17.03
N ARG A 210 13.17 -10.37 -15.80
CA ARG A 210 12.58 -10.81 -14.54
C ARG A 210 12.36 -9.59 -13.66
N GLY A 211 11.13 -9.10 -13.68
CA GLY A 211 10.70 -7.92 -12.94
C GLY A 211 9.20 -8.01 -12.68
N ARG A 212 8.48 -6.93 -12.94
CA ARG A 212 7.06 -6.84 -12.60
C ARG A 212 6.19 -8.00 -13.08
N LYS A 213 6.34 -8.43 -14.34
CA LYS A 213 5.58 -9.55 -14.91
C LYS A 213 5.81 -10.85 -14.13
N TRP A 214 7.05 -11.11 -13.74
CA TRP A 214 7.42 -12.31 -12.99
C TRP A 214 6.81 -12.28 -11.58
N VAL A 215 6.85 -11.12 -10.91
CA VAL A 215 6.28 -10.97 -9.56
C VAL A 215 4.76 -11.12 -9.57
N ASP A 216 4.08 -10.56 -10.58
CA ASP A 216 2.63 -10.70 -10.74
C ASP A 216 2.23 -12.18 -11.00
N GLU A 217 3.00 -12.89 -11.84
CA GLU A 217 2.79 -14.33 -12.08
C GLU A 217 3.05 -15.17 -10.83
N ALA A 218 4.09 -14.85 -10.06
CA ALA A 218 4.39 -15.52 -8.80
C ALA A 218 3.26 -15.35 -7.77
N PHE A 219 2.68 -14.15 -7.65
CA PHE A 219 1.51 -13.92 -6.80
C PHE A 219 0.29 -14.70 -7.27
N ALA A 220 0.00 -14.70 -8.57
CA ALA A 220 -1.14 -15.44 -9.12
C ALA A 220 -1.03 -16.94 -8.83
N LEU A 221 0.14 -17.53 -9.10
CA LEU A 221 0.39 -18.95 -8.82
C LEU A 221 0.37 -19.27 -7.33
N LEU A 222 0.93 -18.40 -6.48
CA LEU A 222 0.88 -18.56 -5.03
C LEU A 222 -0.56 -18.53 -4.51
N GLU A 223 -1.39 -17.63 -5.03
CA GLU A 223 -2.80 -17.54 -4.67
C GLU A 223 -3.57 -18.81 -5.07
N ASP A 224 -3.36 -19.31 -6.29
CA ASP A 224 -4.00 -20.54 -6.76
C ASP A 224 -3.59 -21.75 -5.90
N VAL A 225 -2.29 -21.86 -5.58
CA VAL A 225 -1.76 -22.92 -4.70
C VAL A 225 -2.41 -22.87 -3.32
N LEU A 226 -2.53 -21.68 -2.72
CA LEU A 226 -3.12 -21.51 -1.39
C LEU A 226 -4.64 -21.75 -1.41
N GLY A 227 -5.33 -21.29 -2.45
CA GLY A 227 -6.77 -21.51 -2.64
C GLY A 227 -7.11 -23.01 -2.74
N ASP A 228 -6.37 -23.74 -3.57
CA ASP A 228 -6.51 -25.18 -3.73
C ASP A 228 -6.33 -25.95 -2.41
N MET A 229 -5.36 -25.55 -1.58
CA MET A 229 -5.11 -26.17 -0.28
C MET A 229 -6.30 -26.00 0.70
N THR A 230 -6.97 -24.85 0.66
CA THR A 230 -8.16 -24.59 1.49
C THR A 230 -9.40 -25.35 1.01
N ALA A 231 -9.54 -25.57 -0.30
CA ALA A 231 -10.64 -26.35 -0.87
C ALA A 231 -10.50 -27.85 -0.54
N VAL A 232 -9.28 -28.40 -0.57
CA VAL A 232 -9.03 -29.81 -0.23
C VAL A 232 -9.30 -30.10 1.25
N THR A 233 -8.94 -29.18 2.16
CA THR A 233 -9.19 -29.34 3.60
C THR A 233 -10.68 -29.22 3.96
N THR A 234 -11.45 -28.40 3.24
CA THR A 234 -12.90 -28.27 3.46
C THR A 234 -13.70 -29.44 2.89
N ALA A 235 -13.29 -30.01 1.76
CA ALA A 235 -13.89 -31.23 1.20
C ALA A 235 -13.68 -32.45 2.12
N ALA A 236 -12.46 -32.64 2.65
CA ALA A 236 -12.15 -33.73 3.58
C ALA A 236 -12.95 -33.64 4.91
N ALA A 237 -13.22 -32.43 5.40
CA ALA A 237 -14.05 -32.21 6.59
C ALA A 237 -15.56 -32.45 6.34
N GLY A 238 -16.02 -32.28 5.09
CA GLY A 238 -17.41 -32.56 4.68
C GLY A 238 -17.70 -34.06 4.51
N GLU A 239 -16.71 -34.85 4.09
CA GLU A 239 -16.84 -36.31 3.93
C GLU A 239 -16.75 -37.07 5.27
N ALA A 240 -16.04 -36.54 6.27
CA ALA A 240 -15.98 -37.11 7.62
C ALA A 240 -17.31 -37.04 8.41
N LYS A 241 -18.35 -36.36 7.88
CA LYS A 241 -19.69 -36.27 8.47
C LYS A 241 -20.75 -37.16 7.84
N LYS A 242 -20.39 -38.04 6.88
CA LYS A 242 -21.29 -39.07 6.34
C LYS A 242 -20.87 -40.46 6.81
N GLY A 243 -21.19 -40.78 8.06
CA GLY A 243 -21.03 -42.12 8.61
C GLY A 243 -21.64 -42.22 9.99
N ASN A 244 -22.64 -43.11 10.13
CA ASN A 244 -23.45 -43.43 11.31
C ASN A 244 -24.52 -42.41 11.74
N ASP A 245 -25.69 -42.52 11.11
CA ASP A 245 -26.98 -42.33 11.80
C ASP A 245 -27.63 -43.71 11.93
N ASP A 246 -27.42 -44.38 13.07
CA ASP A 246 -28.28 -45.47 13.56
C ASP A 246 -28.46 -45.28 15.08
N GLU A 247 -29.73 -45.02 15.44
CA GLU A 247 -30.46 -45.29 16.69
C GLU A 247 -29.95 -44.88 18.10
N GLN A 248 -30.89 -44.20 18.79
CA GLN A 248 -31.32 -44.30 20.21
C GLN A 248 -31.04 -43.17 21.21
N GLU A 249 -32.09 -42.97 22.01
CA GLU A 249 -32.45 -41.86 22.91
C GLU A 249 -31.56 -41.68 24.14
N GLY A 250 -31.52 -40.46 24.67
CA GLY A 250 -31.11 -40.19 26.06
C GLY A 250 -30.72 -38.74 26.34
N GLU A 251 -31.63 -37.95 26.93
CA GLU A 251 -31.37 -36.61 27.47
C GLU A 251 -30.35 -36.62 28.64
N ARG A 252 -29.41 -35.65 28.68
CA ARG A 252 -29.13 -34.68 29.80
C ARG A 252 -27.73 -34.01 29.74
N PRO A 253 -27.48 -32.88 30.47
CA PRO A 253 -27.13 -31.59 29.88
C PRO A 253 -25.62 -31.31 29.75
N GLN A 254 -25.27 -30.45 28.80
CA GLN A 254 -23.92 -29.95 28.61
C GLN A 254 -23.47 -29.06 29.79
N LYS A 255 -22.34 -29.48 30.34
CA LYS A 255 -21.54 -28.84 31.39
C LYS A 255 -21.04 -27.48 30.89
N LYS A 256 -21.30 -26.42 31.67
CA LYS A 256 -20.73 -25.06 31.52
C LYS A 256 -19.27 -25.11 31.02
N GLN A 257 -19.01 -24.57 29.83
CA GLN A 257 -17.64 -24.26 29.41
C GLN A 257 -17.17 -22.99 30.12
N ARG A 258 -15.99 -23.10 30.73
CA ARG A 258 -15.28 -22.06 31.47
C ARG A 258 -14.85 -20.94 30.51
N LEU A 259 -15.22 -19.71 30.87
CA LEU A 259 -14.50 -18.50 30.52
C LEU A 259 -13.09 -18.59 31.13
N SER A 260 -12.04 -18.75 30.32
CA SER A 260 -10.71 -18.17 30.53
C SER A 260 -9.67 -18.76 29.57
N SER A 261 -9.22 -17.96 28.61
CA SER A 261 -7.82 -17.90 28.20
C SER A 261 -7.61 -16.60 27.43
N SER A 262 -6.95 -15.61 28.04
CA SER A 262 -6.46 -14.45 27.31
C SER A 262 -5.52 -14.90 26.20
N PRO A 263 -5.60 -14.34 24.97
CA PRO A 263 -4.72 -14.70 23.88
C PRO A 263 -3.27 -14.33 24.24
N ASN A 264 -2.38 -15.32 24.24
CA ASN A 264 -1.00 -15.20 24.74
C ASN A 264 -0.01 -14.71 23.67
N THR A 265 -0.46 -14.42 22.45
CA THR A 265 0.40 -13.96 21.35
C THR A 265 -0.30 -12.95 20.44
N LYS A 266 0.46 -12.00 19.87
CA LYS A 266 -0.04 -11.02 18.88
C LYS A 266 -0.75 -11.71 17.70
N ASP A 267 -0.30 -12.90 17.32
CA ASP A 267 -0.86 -13.69 16.23
C ASP A 267 -2.25 -14.28 16.54
N GLU A 268 -2.54 -14.63 17.80
CA GLU A 268 -3.86 -15.13 18.22
C GLU A 268 -4.90 -14.00 18.30
N VAL A 269 -4.46 -12.78 18.65
CA VAL A 269 -5.29 -11.56 18.61
C VAL A 269 -5.66 -11.22 17.16
N ILE A 270 -4.67 -11.16 16.25
CA ILE A 270 -4.91 -10.88 14.83
C ILE A 270 -5.80 -11.95 14.20
N LYS A 271 -5.68 -13.22 14.61
CA LYS A 271 -6.53 -14.30 14.12
C LYS A 271 -7.99 -14.16 14.58
N GLY A 272 -8.22 -13.90 15.86
CA GLY A 272 -9.59 -13.67 16.39
C GLY A 272 -10.28 -12.47 15.73
N ILE A 273 -9.52 -11.43 15.37
CA ILE A 273 -10.03 -10.25 14.67
C ILE A 273 -10.22 -10.52 13.16
N ASN A 274 -9.33 -11.25 12.49
CA ASN A 274 -9.56 -11.66 11.10
C ASN A 274 -10.75 -12.62 10.95
N ASP A 275 -11.03 -13.44 11.97
CA ASP A 275 -12.24 -14.26 12.05
C ASP A 275 -13.50 -13.41 12.34
N SER A 276 -13.36 -12.23 12.98
CA SER A 276 -14.46 -11.25 13.10
C SER A 276 -14.78 -10.62 11.74
N TRP A 277 -13.76 -10.19 10.99
CA TRP A 277 -13.92 -9.55 9.68
C TRP A 277 -14.50 -10.47 8.60
N GLN A 278 -14.27 -11.78 8.69
CA GLN A 278 -14.87 -12.76 7.78
C GLN A 278 -16.40 -12.75 7.83
N ASN A 279 -16.98 -12.41 8.97
CA ASN A 279 -18.43 -12.39 9.20
C ASN A 279 -19.03 -10.98 9.21
N THR A 280 -18.20 -9.95 9.11
CA THR A 280 -18.65 -8.56 9.09
C THR A 280 -19.30 -8.22 7.75
N PRO A 281 -20.60 -7.84 7.73
CA PRO A 281 -21.33 -7.61 6.48
C PRO A 281 -20.89 -6.34 5.74
N SER A 282 -20.43 -5.32 6.46
CA SER A 282 -19.90 -4.07 5.91
C SER A 282 -19.05 -3.31 6.93
N PHE A 283 -18.22 -2.36 6.50
CA PHE A 283 -17.56 -1.43 7.42
C PHE A 283 -18.56 -0.58 8.21
N SER A 284 -18.10 -0.04 9.34
CA SER A 284 -18.87 0.89 10.16
C SER A 284 -19.11 2.21 9.43
N THR A 285 -20.34 2.71 9.51
CA THR A 285 -20.76 4.02 8.99
C THR A 285 -20.79 5.10 10.07
N ILE A 286 -20.28 4.82 11.27
CA ILE A 286 -20.23 5.79 12.36
C ILE A 286 -19.34 6.97 11.95
N GLU A 287 -19.86 8.17 12.15
CA GLU A 287 -19.15 9.43 11.95
C GLU A 287 -18.94 10.11 13.31
N PRO A 288 -17.72 10.09 13.88
CA PRO A 288 -17.46 10.75 15.17
C PRO A 288 -17.72 12.26 15.12
N PHE A 289 -17.48 12.88 13.96
CA PHE A 289 -17.67 14.30 13.73
C PHE A 289 -17.90 14.57 12.24
N THR A 290 -18.89 15.41 11.94
CA THR A 290 -19.26 15.79 10.57
C THR A 290 -19.30 17.31 10.47
N PRO A 291 -18.33 17.94 9.77
CA PRO A 291 -18.35 19.37 9.53
C PRO A 291 -19.60 19.82 8.77
N PRO A 292 -20.16 21.02 9.05
CA PRO A 292 -21.24 21.57 8.25
C PRO A 292 -20.73 22.00 6.86
N VAL A 293 -21.49 21.67 5.82
CA VAL A 293 -21.27 22.17 4.45
C VAL A 293 -21.82 23.59 4.37
N LYS A 294 -20.96 24.58 4.11
CA LYS A 294 -21.34 26.01 4.10
C LYS A 294 -21.54 26.56 2.69
N ASN A 295 -20.76 26.10 1.72
CA ASN A 295 -20.71 26.61 0.35
C ASN A 295 -20.70 25.44 -0.65
N PRO A 296 -21.86 24.79 -0.90
CA PRO A 296 -21.93 23.52 -1.58
C PRO A 296 -21.40 23.57 -3.03
N ILE A 297 -20.59 22.59 -3.41
CA ILE A 297 -20.18 22.36 -4.80
C ILE A 297 -21.38 21.90 -5.64
N SER A 298 -21.49 22.43 -6.87
CA SER A 298 -22.51 22.03 -7.84
C SER A 298 -22.46 20.53 -8.14
N ARG A 299 -23.65 19.91 -8.22
CA ARG A 299 -23.83 18.49 -8.56
C ARG A 299 -24.48 18.34 -9.93
N VAL A 300 -24.02 17.35 -10.71
CA VAL A 300 -24.60 16.97 -12.00
C VAL A 300 -24.67 15.44 -12.11
N SER A 301 -25.72 14.93 -12.76
CA SER A 301 -25.83 13.50 -13.06
C SER A 301 -24.98 13.15 -14.28
N ALA A 302 -24.28 12.01 -14.24
CA ALA A 302 -23.53 11.46 -15.37
C ALA A 302 -24.42 11.25 -16.61
N GLU A 303 -25.71 10.93 -16.43
CA GLU A 303 -26.68 10.79 -17.54
C GLU A 303 -26.85 12.11 -18.33
N SER A 304 -26.64 13.24 -17.66
CA SER A 304 -26.76 14.58 -18.25
C SER A 304 -25.41 15.21 -18.63
N LEU A 305 -24.30 14.51 -18.38
CA LEU A 305 -22.95 15.00 -18.59
C LEU A 305 -22.22 14.12 -19.61
N SER A 306 -22.42 14.41 -20.90
CA SER A 306 -21.60 13.79 -21.95
C SER A 306 -20.15 14.24 -21.85
N ILE A 307 -19.23 13.50 -22.50
CA ILE A 307 -17.83 13.88 -22.57
C ILE A 307 -17.64 15.27 -23.21
N GLU A 308 -18.45 15.63 -24.20
CA GLU A 308 -18.44 16.96 -24.83
C GLU A 308 -18.96 18.04 -23.88
N ALA A 309 -19.97 17.73 -23.07
CA ALA A 309 -20.50 18.64 -22.06
C ALA A 309 -19.45 18.90 -20.95
N PHE A 310 -18.70 17.87 -20.57
CA PHE A 310 -17.57 18.00 -19.64
C PHE A 310 -16.38 18.75 -20.26
N GLN A 311 -16.01 18.47 -21.52
CA GLN A 311 -15.01 19.25 -22.25
C GLN A 311 -15.40 20.74 -22.33
N SER A 312 -16.68 21.01 -22.59
CA SER A 312 -17.22 22.38 -22.63
C SER A 312 -17.23 23.05 -21.25
N HIS A 313 -17.24 22.29 -20.16
CA HIS A 313 -17.17 22.82 -18.80
C HIS A 313 -15.88 23.61 -18.56
N PHE A 314 -14.76 23.19 -19.16
CA PHE A 314 -13.48 23.88 -19.01
C PHE A 314 -13.48 25.30 -19.59
N ALA A 315 -14.33 25.58 -20.57
CA ALA A 315 -14.49 26.90 -21.18
C ALA A 315 -15.55 27.76 -20.48
N LYS A 316 -16.33 27.19 -19.53
CA LYS A 316 -17.36 27.95 -18.80
C LYS A 316 -16.68 28.90 -17.81
N PRO A 317 -17.04 30.20 -17.81
CA PRO A 317 -16.59 31.10 -16.76
C PRO A 317 -17.03 30.60 -15.39
N ARG A 318 -16.16 30.70 -14.39
CA ARG A 318 -16.55 30.43 -13.01
C ARG A 318 -17.58 31.47 -12.54
N PRO A 319 -18.50 31.10 -11.63
CA PRO A 319 -19.48 32.04 -11.07
C PRO A 319 -18.86 33.27 -10.39
N ASP A 320 -17.65 33.14 -9.87
CA ASP A 320 -16.88 34.20 -9.22
C ASP A 320 -16.10 35.10 -10.21
N GLY A 321 -16.14 34.79 -11.51
CA GLY A 321 -15.45 35.54 -12.56
C GLY A 321 -13.94 35.23 -12.68
N ASN A 322 -13.40 34.32 -11.87
CA ASN A 322 -11.99 33.95 -11.92
C ASN A 322 -11.69 32.95 -13.05
N PRO A 323 -10.43 32.87 -13.55
CA PRO A 323 -10.07 31.98 -14.65
C PRO A 323 -10.07 30.50 -14.27
N GLY A 324 -10.17 29.63 -15.27
CA GLY A 324 -10.09 28.17 -15.12
C GLY A 324 -11.41 27.48 -14.77
N PRO A 325 -11.44 26.14 -14.72
CA PRO A 325 -12.66 25.39 -14.43
C PRO A 325 -13.09 25.52 -12.96
N ALA A 326 -14.39 25.40 -12.69
CA ALA A 326 -14.91 25.24 -11.33
C ALA A 326 -14.97 23.74 -10.93
N PRO A 327 -14.81 23.40 -9.64
CA PRO A 327 -15.06 22.07 -9.11
C PRO A 327 -16.50 21.62 -9.39
N LEU A 328 -16.68 20.32 -9.56
CA LEU A 328 -17.96 19.72 -9.92
C LEU A 328 -18.09 18.33 -9.31
N ILE A 329 -19.24 18.01 -8.74
CA ILE A 329 -19.57 16.65 -8.30
C ILE A 329 -20.42 15.98 -9.38
N ILE A 330 -20.01 14.78 -9.77
CA ILE A 330 -20.65 13.98 -10.80
C ILE A 330 -21.22 12.72 -10.13
N THR A 331 -22.54 12.57 -10.14
CA THR A 331 -23.24 11.42 -9.55
C THR A 331 -23.57 10.39 -10.62
N GLY A 332 -23.61 9.10 -10.27
CA GLY A 332 -23.98 8.04 -11.20
C GLY A 332 -22.87 7.60 -12.17
N LEU A 333 -21.71 8.27 -12.17
CA LEU A 333 -20.62 8.00 -13.11
C LEU A 333 -20.01 6.60 -12.92
N VAL A 334 -19.94 6.14 -11.67
CA VAL A 334 -19.21 4.92 -11.29
C VAL A 334 -20.10 3.86 -10.64
N ASP A 335 -21.42 4.06 -10.57
CA ASP A 335 -22.37 3.18 -9.88
C ASP A 335 -22.33 1.72 -10.39
N HIS A 336 -21.87 1.52 -11.63
CA HIS A 336 -21.72 0.23 -12.27
C HIS A 336 -20.41 -0.50 -11.89
N TRP A 337 -19.50 0.12 -11.16
CA TRP A 337 -18.22 -0.51 -10.78
C TRP A 337 -18.45 -1.75 -9.92
N PRO A 338 -17.72 -2.85 -10.18
CA PRO A 338 -17.73 -4.02 -9.30
C PRO A 338 -17.42 -3.64 -7.84
N ALA A 339 -16.53 -2.67 -7.61
CA ALA A 339 -16.17 -2.18 -6.27
C ALA A 339 -17.38 -1.67 -5.44
N LEU A 340 -18.46 -1.22 -6.11
CA LEU A 340 -19.72 -0.78 -5.50
C LEU A 340 -20.82 -1.85 -5.56
N THR A 341 -20.67 -2.87 -6.41
CA THR A 341 -21.73 -3.81 -6.76
C THR A 341 -21.36 -5.28 -6.46
N THR A 342 -20.79 -5.99 -7.43
CA THR A 342 -20.55 -7.44 -7.37
C THR A 342 -19.35 -7.82 -6.53
N HIS A 343 -18.37 -6.92 -6.42
CA HIS A 343 -17.12 -7.04 -5.67
C HIS A 343 -17.02 -5.94 -4.62
N PRO A 344 -17.99 -5.84 -3.68
CA PRO A 344 -18.16 -4.65 -2.87
C PRO A 344 -16.98 -4.45 -1.91
N TRP A 345 -16.23 -3.37 -2.12
CA TRP A 345 -15.10 -3.02 -1.25
C TRP A 345 -15.53 -2.67 0.16
N ASN A 346 -16.81 -2.32 0.37
CA ASN A 346 -17.37 -2.14 1.70
C ASN A 346 -17.41 -3.45 2.52
N LYS A 347 -17.16 -4.62 1.92
CA LYS A 347 -17.07 -5.90 2.64
C LYS A 347 -15.61 -6.22 3.03
N PRO A 348 -15.27 -6.21 4.33
CA PRO A 348 -13.90 -6.49 4.78
C PRO A 348 -13.39 -7.86 4.33
N ALA A 349 -14.25 -8.88 4.37
CA ALA A 349 -13.95 -10.23 3.88
C ALA A 349 -13.53 -10.26 2.40
N TYR A 350 -14.13 -9.40 1.56
CA TYR A 350 -13.76 -9.29 0.15
C TYR A 350 -12.35 -8.73 0.00
N LEU A 351 -12.04 -7.61 0.66
CA LEU A 351 -10.69 -7.01 0.62
C LEU A 351 -9.62 -7.96 1.18
N LEU A 352 -9.92 -8.69 2.25
CA LEU A 352 -9.04 -9.73 2.79
C LEU A 352 -8.80 -10.84 1.75
N SER A 353 -9.84 -11.30 1.05
CA SER A 353 -9.69 -12.32 0.00
C SER A 353 -8.80 -11.85 -1.16
N ARG A 354 -8.86 -10.56 -1.52
CA ARG A 354 -8.02 -9.95 -2.57
C ARG A 354 -6.60 -9.61 -2.13
N THR A 355 -6.28 -9.84 -0.86
CA THR A 355 -4.97 -9.57 -0.27
C THR A 355 -4.35 -10.82 0.34
N LEU A 356 -4.59 -12.01 -0.23
CA LEU A 356 -4.08 -13.29 0.29
C LEU A 356 -4.45 -13.52 1.77
N SER A 357 -5.72 -13.26 2.10
CA SER A 357 -6.25 -13.22 3.47
C SER A 357 -5.57 -12.16 4.34
N GLY A 358 -5.33 -10.97 3.79
CA GLY A 358 -4.71 -9.85 4.49
C GLY A 358 -3.18 -9.88 4.58
N ARG A 359 -2.50 -10.83 3.93
CA ARG A 359 -1.02 -10.95 3.98
C ARG A 359 -0.27 -9.92 3.15
N ARG A 360 -0.90 -9.37 2.11
CA ARG A 360 -0.26 -8.37 1.25
C ARG A 360 0.14 -7.16 2.08
N LEU A 361 1.34 -6.63 1.86
CA LEU A 361 1.84 -5.47 2.57
C LEU A 361 1.30 -4.18 1.96
N VAL A 362 1.07 -3.18 2.79
CA VAL A 362 0.69 -1.82 2.35
C VAL A 362 1.49 -0.78 3.12
N PRO A 363 1.93 0.30 2.45
CA PRO A 363 2.46 1.47 3.15
C PRO A 363 1.29 2.21 3.81
N VAL A 364 1.49 2.59 5.07
CA VAL A 364 0.54 3.40 5.85
C VAL A 364 1.30 4.54 6.50
N GLU A 365 0.69 5.71 6.47
CA GLU A 365 1.09 6.87 7.25
C GLU A 365 0.53 6.73 8.66
N ILE A 366 1.34 6.99 9.67
CA ILE A 366 0.97 6.96 11.08
C ILE A 366 1.08 8.36 11.63
N GLY A 367 0.03 8.85 12.27
CA GLY A 367 -0.06 10.22 12.80
C GLY A 367 -1.36 10.89 12.37
N ARG A 368 -1.58 12.11 12.86
CA ARG A 368 -2.77 12.90 12.50
C ARG A 368 -2.70 13.40 11.06
N SER A 369 -1.53 13.86 10.64
CA SER A 369 -1.29 14.49 9.35
C SER A 369 0.19 14.44 8.98
N TYR A 370 0.52 14.45 7.68
CA TYR A 370 1.91 14.43 7.19
C TYR A 370 2.72 15.71 7.47
N VAL A 371 2.07 16.75 8.01
CA VAL A 371 2.73 18.00 8.42
C VAL A 371 2.92 18.12 9.94
N ASP A 372 2.43 17.15 10.72
CA ASP A 372 2.45 17.20 12.19
C ASP A 372 3.70 16.50 12.75
N GLU A 373 4.19 16.99 13.89
CA GLU A 373 5.25 16.29 14.64
C GLU A 373 4.75 14.90 15.08
N GLY A 374 5.58 13.87 14.88
CA GLY A 374 5.19 12.48 15.16
C GLY A 374 4.60 11.71 13.98
N TRP A 375 4.49 12.32 12.79
CA TRP A 375 4.19 11.59 11.56
C TRP A 375 5.33 10.64 11.19
N GLY A 376 4.97 9.46 10.67
CA GLY A 376 5.92 8.54 10.06
C GLY A 376 5.24 7.50 9.19
N GLN A 377 6.03 6.81 8.36
CA GLN A 377 5.52 5.75 7.49
C GLN A 377 5.91 4.37 7.99
N LYS A 378 5.00 3.40 7.84
CA LYS A 378 5.24 1.99 8.11
C LYS A 378 4.73 1.15 6.95
N ILE A 379 5.39 0.01 6.70
CA ILE A 379 4.88 -1.03 5.82
C ILE A 379 4.38 -2.16 6.71
N ILE A 380 3.07 -2.41 6.69
CA ILE A 380 2.41 -3.44 7.50
C ILE A 380 1.55 -4.33 6.62
N SER A 381 1.12 -5.49 7.13
CA SER A 381 0.17 -6.32 6.40
C SER A 381 -1.21 -5.67 6.33
N PHE A 382 -1.95 -5.89 5.25
CA PHE A 382 -3.30 -5.37 5.09
C PHE A 382 -4.25 -5.86 6.20
N GLY A 383 -4.10 -7.10 6.65
CA GLY A 383 -4.85 -7.64 7.79
C GLY A 383 -4.48 -6.97 9.11
N GLU A 384 -3.20 -6.67 9.34
CA GLU A 384 -2.78 -5.84 10.48
C GLU A 384 -3.38 -4.43 10.39
N PHE A 385 -3.38 -3.82 9.20
CA PHE A 385 -3.99 -2.51 8.99
C PHE A 385 -5.48 -2.51 9.37
N LEU A 386 -6.25 -3.46 8.84
CA LEU A 386 -7.67 -3.59 9.18
C LEU A 386 -7.92 -3.83 10.66
N SER A 387 -7.21 -4.80 11.26
CA SER A 387 -7.42 -5.19 12.66
C SER A 387 -7.00 -4.12 13.66
N LYS A 388 -5.91 -3.38 13.38
CA LYS A 388 -5.34 -2.44 14.35
C LYS A 388 -5.85 -1.01 14.19
N TYR A 389 -6.24 -0.60 12.99
CA TYR A 389 -6.54 0.81 12.72
C TYR A 389 -7.94 1.04 12.13
N ILE A 390 -8.62 0.03 11.61
CA ILE A 390 -9.97 0.15 11.01
C ILE A 390 -11.08 -0.44 11.89
N ASP A 391 -10.74 -1.33 12.82
CA ASP A 391 -11.71 -2.06 13.65
C ASP A 391 -12.65 -1.12 14.41
N ALA A 392 -13.96 -1.30 14.19
CA ALA A 392 -15.05 -0.54 14.80
C ALA A 392 -15.17 -0.80 16.32
N SER A 393 -14.52 -1.84 16.84
CA SER A 393 -14.43 -2.12 18.28
C SER A 393 -13.37 -1.27 18.98
N ILE A 394 -12.52 -0.56 18.24
CA ILE A 394 -11.57 0.39 18.80
C ILE A 394 -12.36 1.68 19.10
N PRO A 395 -12.59 2.04 20.37
CA PRO A 395 -13.16 3.33 20.67
C PRO A 395 -12.19 4.39 20.15
N TYR A 396 -12.56 5.07 19.07
CA TYR A 396 -11.93 6.32 18.69
C TYR A 396 -12.19 7.31 19.83
N THR A 397 -11.19 7.51 20.68
CA THR A 397 -11.11 8.74 21.45
C THR A 397 -10.44 9.74 20.52
N PRO A 398 -11.16 10.78 20.04
CA PRO A 398 -10.49 11.98 19.55
C PRO A 398 -9.41 12.32 20.57
N SER A 399 -8.20 12.65 20.13
CA SER A 399 -7.26 13.37 20.99
C SER A 399 -8.03 14.54 21.59
N SER A 400 -8.35 14.43 22.89
CA SER A 400 -9.19 15.33 23.70
C SER A 400 -10.67 15.49 23.28
N SER A 401 -11.54 14.59 23.77
CA SER A 401 -12.99 14.88 23.88
C SER A 401 -13.45 14.81 25.33
N ASN A 402 -13.21 15.89 26.08
CA ASN A 402 -14.08 16.25 27.20
C ASN A 402 -15.17 17.18 26.66
N VAL A 403 -16.12 16.62 25.91
CA VAL A 403 -17.41 17.30 25.69
C VAL A 403 -18.39 16.71 26.70
N SER A 404 -18.52 17.40 27.83
CA SER A 404 -19.50 17.05 28.86
C SER A 404 -20.92 17.11 28.26
N PRO A 405 -21.76 16.07 28.40
CA PRO A 405 -23.18 16.19 28.10
C PRO A 405 -23.81 17.04 29.20
N PHE A 406 -24.42 18.15 28.80
CA PHE A 406 -25.25 18.98 29.66
C PHE A 406 -26.43 18.13 30.16
N LEU A 407 -26.37 17.65 31.40
CA LEU A 407 -27.52 17.04 32.09
C LEU A 407 -27.71 17.69 33.45
N SER A 408 -28.94 18.15 33.60
CA SER A 408 -29.55 18.87 34.71
C SER A 408 -29.25 18.29 36.10
N SER A 409 -28.99 19.23 37.02
CA SER A 409 -29.00 19.09 38.47
C SER A 409 -30.07 18.17 39.04
N SER A 410 -29.67 17.15 39.82
CA SER A 410 -30.29 16.86 41.12
C SER A 410 -29.39 15.93 41.95
N SER A 411 -29.47 16.15 43.26
CA SER A 411 -28.60 15.73 44.35
C SER A 411 -28.84 14.31 44.88
N SER A 412 -27.77 13.58 45.24
CA SER A 412 -27.66 12.83 46.52
C SER A 412 -26.27 12.18 46.67
N ALA A 413 -25.73 12.25 47.89
CA ALA A 413 -24.37 11.90 48.29
C ALA A 413 -24.11 10.39 48.54
N GLN A 414 -22.80 10.03 48.58
CA GLN A 414 -22.11 8.89 49.26
C GLN A 414 -21.32 7.94 48.31
N PRO A 415 -20.31 7.17 48.80
CA PRO A 415 -18.94 7.59 49.10
C PRO A 415 -17.88 6.88 48.21
N GLN A 416 -16.72 7.52 48.05
CA GLN A 416 -15.55 7.02 47.32
C GLN A 416 -14.90 5.81 48.02
N PRO A 417 -14.53 4.73 47.30
CA PRO A 417 -13.50 3.80 47.74
C PRO A 417 -12.13 4.14 47.13
N SER A 418 -11.13 3.83 47.93
CA SER A 418 -9.72 4.16 47.87
C SER A 418 -8.94 3.63 46.67
N SER A 419 -7.94 4.42 46.31
CA SER A 419 -6.81 4.17 45.43
C SER A 419 -6.10 2.83 45.66
N SER A 420 -6.25 1.87 44.76
CA SER A 420 -5.21 0.90 44.36
C SER A 420 -5.77 -0.05 43.30
N ASP A 421 -5.79 0.38 42.04
CA ASP A 421 -5.77 -0.50 40.86
C ASP A 421 -5.59 0.40 39.62
N LEU A 422 -4.38 0.94 39.46
CA LEU A 422 -3.98 1.61 38.23
C LEU A 422 -3.78 0.55 37.15
N LEU A 423 -4.77 0.40 36.29
CA LEU A 423 -4.60 -0.18 34.96
C LEU A 423 -3.54 0.63 34.20
N PRO A 424 -2.68 0.00 33.37
CA PRO A 424 -1.68 0.71 32.59
C PRO A 424 -2.36 1.74 31.68
N GLU A 425 -1.72 2.91 31.54
CA GLU A 425 -2.17 4.04 30.73
C GLU A 425 -2.71 3.56 29.36
N LYS A 426 -3.95 3.96 29.04
CA LYS A 426 -4.57 3.69 27.74
C LYS A 426 -3.65 4.17 26.63
N ASP A 427 -3.13 3.25 25.83
CA ASP A 427 -2.52 3.53 24.52
C ASP A 427 -3.47 4.47 23.74
N LYS A 428 -3.08 5.74 23.54
CA LYS A 428 -3.74 6.63 22.60
C LYS A 428 -3.60 5.98 21.22
N THR A 429 -4.70 5.47 20.66
CA THR A 429 -4.67 4.77 19.37
C THR A 429 -4.33 5.75 18.25
N GLN A 430 -3.11 5.65 17.73
CA GLN A 430 -2.65 6.45 16.60
C GLN A 430 -3.48 6.14 15.34
N ILE A 431 -3.82 7.17 14.57
CA ILE A 431 -4.47 7.01 13.26
C ILE A 431 -3.45 6.46 12.27
N ALA A 432 -3.89 5.52 11.43
CA ALA A 432 -3.13 5.07 10.28
C ALA A 432 -3.92 5.31 8.99
N TYR A 433 -3.25 5.82 7.96
CA TYR A 433 -3.85 6.16 6.68
C TYR A 433 -3.05 5.55 5.53
N LEU A 434 -3.66 4.67 4.75
CA LEU A 434 -3.13 4.26 3.45
C LEU A 434 -3.44 5.40 2.49
N ALA A 435 -2.51 6.33 2.34
CA ALA A 435 -2.68 7.55 1.55
C ALA A 435 -1.79 7.52 0.30
N GLN A 436 -2.31 8.09 -0.79
CA GLN A 436 -1.57 8.38 -2.02
C GLN A 436 -0.70 7.23 -2.55
N HIS A 437 -1.18 5.98 -2.43
CA HIS A 437 -0.44 4.80 -2.86
C HIS A 437 -0.98 4.29 -4.20
N PRO A 438 -0.12 3.95 -5.19
CA PRO A 438 -0.54 3.27 -6.42
C PRO A 438 -0.90 1.80 -6.16
N LEU A 439 -1.84 1.57 -5.25
CA LEU A 439 -2.26 0.26 -4.74
C LEU A 439 -2.69 -0.68 -5.86
N PHE A 440 -3.30 -0.15 -6.92
CA PHE A 440 -3.82 -0.94 -8.03
C PHE A 440 -2.72 -1.48 -8.94
N LEU A 441 -1.55 -0.85 -8.94
CA LEU A 441 -0.35 -1.47 -9.52
C LEU A 441 0.05 -2.66 -8.65
N GLN A 442 0.06 -2.54 -7.33
CA GLN A 442 0.47 -3.64 -6.45
C GLN A 442 -0.56 -4.79 -6.37
N LEU A 443 -1.85 -4.48 -6.46
CA LEU A 443 -2.99 -5.41 -6.29
C LEU A 443 -3.85 -5.47 -7.57
N PRO A 444 -3.41 -6.21 -8.62
CA PRO A 444 -4.12 -6.25 -9.91
C PRO A 444 -5.57 -6.75 -9.83
N ARG A 445 -5.90 -7.60 -8.84
CA ARG A 445 -7.29 -8.06 -8.66
C ARG A 445 -8.22 -6.94 -8.18
N LEU A 446 -7.76 -6.03 -7.32
CA LEU A 446 -8.54 -4.84 -6.97
C LEU A 446 -8.62 -3.86 -8.14
N ARG A 447 -7.58 -3.78 -8.99
CA ARG A 447 -7.63 -2.97 -10.22
C ARG A 447 -8.77 -3.39 -11.14
N GLN A 448 -9.17 -4.67 -11.15
CA GLN A 448 -10.28 -5.18 -11.97
C GLN A 448 -11.66 -4.72 -11.48
N ASP A 449 -11.75 -4.19 -10.26
CA ASP A 449 -13.02 -3.77 -9.67
C ASP A 449 -13.41 -2.33 -10.01
N ILE A 450 -12.54 -1.61 -10.73
CA ILE A 450 -12.69 -0.21 -11.11
C ILE A 450 -12.36 0.00 -12.59
N LEU A 451 -12.92 1.04 -13.18
CA LEU A 451 -12.58 1.51 -14.53
C LEU A 451 -11.99 2.92 -14.45
N ILE A 452 -11.26 3.32 -15.48
CA ILE A 452 -10.86 4.73 -15.61
C ILE A 452 -12.10 5.46 -16.17
N PRO A 453 -12.63 6.49 -15.51
CA PRO A 453 -13.75 7.24 -16.07
C PRO A 453 -13.38 7.86 -17.41
N ASP A 454 -14.26 7.75 -18.41
CA ASP A 454 -13.99 8.27 -19.77
C ASP A 454 -13.69 9.78 -19.80
N LEU A 455 -14.16 10.51 -18.78
CA LEU A 455 -13.90 11.93 -18.60
C LEU A 455 -12.40 12.27 -18.46
N CYS A 456 -11.57 11.32 -18.03
CA CYS A 456 -10.11 11.49 -17.98
C CYS A 456 -9.45 11.54 -19.38
N TYR A 457 -10.18 11.27 -20.47
CA TYR A 457 -9.70 11.40 -21.85
C TYR A 457 -10.16 12.70 -22.53
N THR A 458 -10.63 13.66 -21.73
CA THR A 458 -10.81 15.05 -22.19
C THR A 458 -9.48 15.79 -22.22
N ALA A 459 -9.44 16.94 -22.89
CA ALA A 459 -8.27 17.83 -22.93
C ALA A 459 -8.49 19.02 -22.00
N PRO A 460 -8.15 18.91 -20.70
CA PRO A 460 -8.33 19.99 -19.75
C PRO A 460 -7.31 21.12 -19.99
N PRO A 461 -7.57 22.35 -19.49
CA PRO A 461 -6.67 23.48 -19.70
C PRO A 461 -5.47 23.44 -18.74
N SER A 462 -4.41 24.15 -19.12
CA SER A 462 -3.26 24.49 -18.26
C SER A 462 -3.65 25.14 -16.94
N HIS A 463 -2.70 25.13 -15.99
CA HIS A 463 -2.82 25.81 -14.71
C HIS A 463 -3.25 27.29 -14.87
N PRO A 464 -4.38 27.71 -14.26
CA PRO A 464 -5.05 28.96 -14.62
C PRO A 464 -4.32 30.23 -14.15
N THR A 465 -3.42 30.13 -13.17
CA THR A 465 -2.68 31.28 -12.60
C THR A 465 -1.16 31.14 -12.67
N ASP A 466 -0.66 29.97 -13.05
CA ASP A 466 0.78 29.64 -13.02
C ASP A 466 1.08 28.44 -13.94
N PRO A 467 1.12 28.65 -15.27
CA PRO A 467 1.40 27.58 -16.23
C PRO A 467 2.78 26.92 -16.06
N SER A 468 3.69 27.49 -15.25
CA SER A 468 5.00 26.87 -15.00
C SER A 468 4.90 25.59 -14.15
N GLN A 469 3.75 25.36 -13.50
CA GLN A 469 3.46 24.15 -12.72
C GLN A 469 2.91 23.00 -13.56
N ASP A 470 2.58 23.25 -14.83
CA ASP A 470 2.08 22.22 -15.74
C ASP A 470 3.11 21.08 -15.89
N GLN A 471 2.61 19.85 -15.86
CA GLN A 471 3.43 18.65 -16.04
C GLN A 471 3.41 18.21 -17.51
N PRO A 472 4.43 17.44 -17.96
CA PRO A 472 4.36 16.73 -19.23
C PRO A 472 3.11 15.87 -19.33
N GLU A 473 2.57 15.74 -20.53
CA GLU A 473 1.38 14.91 -20.82
C GLU A 473 1.61 13.47 -20.36
N LEU A 474 0.63 12.92 -19.66
CA LEU A 474 0.67 11.54 -19.17
C LEU A 474 0.23 10.56 -20.26
N ASP A 475 0.96 9.46 -20.42
CA ASP A 475 0.54 8.36 -21.32
C ASP A 475 -0.81 7.74 -20.92
N SER A 476 -1.14 7.79 -19.61
CA SER A 476 -2.40 7.30 -19.06
C SER A 476 -2.68 7.95 -17.70
N PRO A 477 -3.96 8.06 -17.29
CA PRO A 477 -4.30 8.59 -15.97
C PRO A 477 -3.62 7.82 -14.83
N GLN A 478 -3.06 8.53 -13.86
CA GLN A 478 -2.43 7.93 -12.68
C GLN A 478 -3.48 7.68 -11.60
N LEU A 479 -3.43 6.49 -10.99
CA LEU A 479 -4.41 6.06 -10.00
C LEU A 479 -3.77 5.96 -8.62
N ASN A 480 -4.39 6.57 -7.62
CA ASN A 480 -4.01 6.41 -6.22
C ASN A 480 -5.20 5.94 -5.36
N ALA A 481 -4.90 5.11 -4.36
CA ALA A 481 -5.87 4.65 -3.38
C ALA A 481 -5.71 5.43 -2.07
N TRP A 482 -6.85 5.67 -1.42
CA TRP A 482 -6.95 6.34 -0.13
C TRP A 482 -7.84 5.50 0.77
N PHE A 483 -7.29 4.85 1.79
CA PHE A 483 -8.06 3.99 2.70
C PHE A 483 -7.68 4.24 4.16
N GLY A 484 -8.66 4.56 5.00
CA GLY A 484 -8.42 4.85 6.40
C GLY A 484 -9.67 4.89 7.28
N PRO A 485 -9.49 4.97 8.60
CA PRO A 485 -10.59 5.11 9.56
C PRO A 485 -11.22 6.51 9.51
N PRO A 486 -12.32 6.75 10.25
CA PRO A 486 -12.78 8.10 10.53
C PRO A 486 -11.66 8.97 11.12
N GLY A 487 -11.64 10.25 10.76
CA GLY A 487 -10.70 11.23 11.30
C GLY A 487 -9.36 11.35 10.56
N THR A 488 -9.10 10.59 9.49
CA THR A 488 -7.94 10.82 8.63
C THR A 488 -7.99 12.21 8.00
N ILE A 489 -6.88 12.93 8.00
CA ILE A 489 -6.78 14.27 7.42
C ILE A 489 -5.74 14.26 6.30
N THR A 490 -6.14 14.78 5.14
CA THR A 490 -5.20 15.27 4.14
C THR A 490 -5.19 16.80 4.26
N PRO A 491 -4.08 17.39 4.73
CA PRO A 491 -3.86 18.84 4.79
C PRO A 491 -4.26 19.59 3.53
N LEU A 492 -4.45 20.89 3.70
CA LEU A 492 -4.73 21.79 2.60
C LEU A 492 -3.53 21.85 1.63
N HIS A 493 -3.71 21.38 0.40
CA HIS A 493 -2.63 21.28 -0.60
C HIS A 493 -3.14 21.41 -2.03
N THR A 494 -2.23 21.53 -3.00
CA THR A 494 -2.51 21.42 -4.45
C THR A 494 -1.85 20.18 -5.06
N ASP A 495 -2.52 19.64 -6.07
CA ASP A 495 -2.01 18.57 -6.92
C ASP A 495 -1.47 19.14 -8.26
N PRO A 496 -0.47 18.49 -8.88
CA PRO A 496 0.11 18.94 -10.14
C PRO A 496 -0.70 18.55 -11.40
N TYR A 497 -1.90 17.97 -11.22
CA TYR A 497 -2.77 17.49 -12.30
C TYR A 497 -4.23 17.86 -12.03
N HIS A 498 -5.09 17.69 -13.03
CA HIS A 498 -6.53 17.60 -12.79
C HIS A 498 -6.84 16.27 -12.10
N ASN A 499 -7.85 16.24 -11.23
CA ASN A 499 -8.12 15.07 -10.39
C ASN A 499 -9.63 14.72 -10.33
N LEU A 500 -9.97 13.44 -10.49
CA LEU A 500 -11.28 12.87 -10.21
C LEU A 500 -11.12 12.05 -8.93
N LEU A 501 -11.62 12.58 -7.82
CA LEU A 501 -11.68 11.86 -6.56
C LEU A 501 -13.02 11.12 -6.47
N VAL A 502 -12.97 9.80 -6.67
CA VAL A 502 -14.12 8.91 -6.61
C VAL A 502 -14.25 8.30 -5.22
N GLN A 503 -15.42 8.43 -4.61
CA GLN A 503 -15.71 7.86 -3.30
C GLN A 503 -16.34 6.47 -3.44
N VAL A 504 -15.71 5.43 -2.87
CA VAL A 504 -16.17 4.03 -3.02
C VAL A 504 -16.78 3.50 -1.72
N VAL A 505 -16.16 3.78 -0.58
CA VAL A 505 -16.64 3.34 0.75
C VAL A 505 -16.68 4.54 1.68
N GLY A 506 -17.75 4.69 2.45
CA GLY A 506 -17.86 5.73 3.47
C GLY A 506 -17.92 7.14 2.91
N ARG A 507 -17.72 8.13 3.79
CA ARG A 507 -17.91 9.55 3.48
C ARG A 507 -16.67 10.38 3.78
N LYS A 508 -16.46 11.43 2.98
CA LYS A 508 -15.37 12.40 3.15
C LYS A 508 -15.90 13.82 3.05
N TYR A 509 -15.48 14.68 3.96
CA TYR A 509 -15.64 16.12 3.80
C TYR A 509 -14.46 16.66 2.98
N VAL A 510 -14.77 17.51 2.00
CA VAL A 510 -13.77 18.18 1.17
C VAL A 510 -14.06 19.67 1.17
N ARG A 511 -13.02 20.49 1.35
CA ARG A 511 -13.09 21.95 1.17
C ARG A 511 -12.06 22.38 0.13
N LEU A 512 -12.44 23.24 -0.81
CA LEU A 512 -11.57 23.74 -1.85
C LEU A 512 -11.53 25.27 -1.91
N TYR A 513 -10.33 25.81 -2.19
CA TYR A 513 -10.07 27.23 -2.41
C TYR A 513 -9.50 27.42 -3.81
N GLY A 514 -9.95 28.48 -4.50
CA GLY A 514 -9.52 28.74 -5.86
C GLY A 514 -8.02 29.07 -5.97
N PRO A 515 -7.39 28.80 -7.12
CA PRO A 515 -5.96 29.02 -7.36
C PRO A 515 -5.50 30.48 -7.17
N GLU A 516 -6.40 31.44 -7.39
CA GLU A 516 -6.18 32.87 -7.10
C GLU A 516 -5.96 33.17 -5.61
N GLN A 517 -6.39 32.28 -4.71
CA GLN A 517 -6.20 32.42 -3.28
C GLN A 517 -4.84 31.90 -2.79
N THR A 518 -3.97 31.38 -3.68
CA THR A 518 -2.66 30.79 -3.32
C THR A 518 -1.85 31.64 -2.35
N GLY A 519 -1.79 32.96 -2.54
CA GLY A 519 -1.07 33.86 -1.62
C GLY A 519 -1.64 33.90 -0.19
N ARG A 520 -2.94 33.57 -0.02
CA ARG A 520 -3.62 33.49 1.28
C ARG A 520 -3.56 32.10 1.91
N MET A 521 -3.13 31.08 1.15
CA MET A 521 -2.99 29.69 1.62
C MET A 521 -1.69 29.45 2.41
N ARG A 522 -0.80 30.44 2.51
CA ARG A 522 0.47 30.35 3.24
C ARG A 522 1.28 29.08 2.91
N PRO A 523 1.75 28.92 1.66
CA PRO A 523 2.55 27.74 1.27
C PRO A 523 3.79 27.52 2.14
N ARG A 524 4.13 26.26 2.46
CA ARG A 524 5.23 25.89 3.37
C ARG A 524 6.65 26.14 2.85
N GLY A 525 6.85 26.22 1.53
CA GLY A 525 8.18 26.39 0.92
C GLY A 525 9.04 25.14 1.06
N LYS A 526 10.37 25.28 1.24
CA LYS A 526 11.29 24.13 1.39
C LYS A 526 11.51 23.75 2.85
N GLU A 527 11.26 22.48 3.19
CA GLU A 527 11.47 21.92 4.53
C GLU A 527 12.36 20.67 4.40
N GLY A 528 13.47 20.60 5.13
CA GLY A 528 14.36 19.41 5.11
C GLY A 528 14.95 19.05 3.74
N GLY A 529 14.99 19.99 2.79
CA GLY A 529 15.42 19.74 1.40
C GLY A 529 14.31 19.23 0.48
N VAL A 530 13.09 19.05 1.00
CA VAL A 530 11.89 18.68 0.24
C VAL A 530 11.09 19.95 -0.08
N GLU A 531 10.61 20.05 -1.32
CA GLU A 531 9.73 21.14 -1.74
C GLU A 531 8.31 20.87 -1.23
N MET A 532 7.83 21.70 -0.30
CA MET A 532 6.50 21.63 0.32
C MET A 532 5.64 22.85 -0.06
N GLY A 533 6.03 23.60 -1.09
CA GLY A 533 5.31 24.78 -1.59
C GLY A 533 3.89 24.49 -2.12
N ASN A 534 3.52 23.23 -2.33
CA ASN A 534 2.15 22.84 -2.65
C ASN A 534 1.30 22.54 -1.41
N THR A 535 1.84 22.60 -0.19
CA THR A 535 1.13 22.34 1.07
C THR A 535 1.03 23.62 1.91
N SER A 536 -0.13 23.83 2.52
CA SER A 536 -0.45 25.00 3.34
C SER A 536 0.13 24.88 4.74
N GLN A 537 0.55 26.01 5.31
CA GLN A 537 0.82 26.14 6.74
C GLN A 537 -0.48 26.20 7.58
N VAL A 538 -1.62 26.48 6.96
CA VAL A 538 -2.90 26.62 7.64
C VAL A 538 -3.52 25.25 7.88
N ASP A 539 -3.78 24.94 9.16
CA ASP A 539 -4.59 23.80 9.54
C ASP A 539 -6.07 24.21 9.57
N VAL A 540 -6.83 23.78 8.55
CA VAL A 540 -8.27 24.10 8.42
C VAL A 540 -9.07 23.60 9.63
N GLY A 541 -8.70 22.44 10.18
CA GLY A 541 -9.41 21.85 11.33
C GLY A 541 -9.20 22.66 12.60
N VAL A 542 -7.98 23.13 12.84
CA VAL A 542 -7.65 23.99 13.99
C VAL A 542 -8.30 25.37 13.84
N VAL A 543 -8.19 26.01 12.67
CA VAL A 543 -8.77 27.34 12.42
C VAL A 543 -10.30 27.34 12.59
N GLU A 544 -10.97 26.27 12.18
CA GLU A 544 -12.43 26.11 12.36
C GLU A 544 -12.82 25.63 13.76
N GLY A 545 -11.86 25.29 14.63
CA GLY A 545 -12.11 24.78 15.99
C GLY A 545 -12.61 23.34 16.03
N TRP A 546 -12.34 22.54 15.00
CA TRP A 546 -12.69 21.11 14.94
C TRP A 546 -11.64 20.23 15.60
N ASP A 547 -10.38 20.67 15.57
CA ASP A 547 -9.24 19.97 16.14
C ASP A 547 -8.50 20.90 17.12
N LYS A 548 -7.84 20.31 18.13
CA LYS A 548 -6.89 20.98 19.03
C LYS A 548 -5.47 20.54 18.70
N LEU A 549 -4.47 21.41 18.84
CA LEU A 549 -3.06 21.04 18.69
C LEU A 549 -2.55 20.32 19.95
N GLU A 550 -1.65 19.36 19.79
CA GLU A 550 -1.04 18.66 20.94
C GLU A 550 -0.16 19.64 21.74
N GLY A 551 -0.45 19.81 23.03
CA GLY A 551 0.29 20.69 23.95
C GLY A 551 -0.49 21.89 24.49
N GLU A 552 -1.70 22.14 23.99
CA GLU A 552 -2.63 23.13 24.57
C GLU A 552 -3.43 22.48 25.71
N ASP A 553 -2.76 22.13 26.82
CA ASP A 553 -3.46 21.84 28.07
C ASP A 553 -4.08 23.13 28.63
N GLU A 554 -5.30 23.06 29.14
CA GLU A 554 -6.09 24.18 29.70
C GLU A 554 -5.51 24.75 31.02
N GLU A 555 -4.20 24.63 31.27
CA GLU A 555 -3.53 25.12 32.47
C GLU A 555 -2.44 26.15 32.14
N GLU A 556 -2.85 27.41 32.00
CA GLU A 556 -2.29 28.60 32.68
C GLU A 556 -2.63 29.87 31.90
N VAL A 557 -3.87 30.35 32.03
CA VAL A 557 -4.09 31.80 32.05
C VAL A 557 -3.51 32.33 33.37
N LYS A 558 -2.19 32.42 33.45
CA LYS A 558 -1.49 33.25 34.43
C LYS A 558 -0.81 34.38 33.68
N SER A 559 -1.55 35.48 33.62
CA SER A 559 -1.07 36.86 33.65
C SER A 559 0.46 37.02 33.75
N GLY A 560 1.09 37.45 32.64
CA GLY A 560 2.49 37.88 32.68
C GLY A 560 3.14 38.03 31.32
N ASP A 561 2.80 39.11 30.60
CA ASP A 561 3.70 39.83 29.69
C ASP A 561 4.25 39.11 28.42
N GLU A 562 3.40 38.86 27.40
CA GLU A 562 3.83 38.72 25.98
C GLU A 562 2.74 39.18 24.97
N GLY A 563 2.37 40.46 24.97
CA GLY A 563 1.25 41.01 24.17
C GLY A 563 1.47 41.20 22.65
N GLY A 564 2.37 40.45 22.00
CA GLY A 564 2.78 40.71 20.61
C GLY A 564 2.51 39.61 19.56
N ARG A 565 2.67 38.33 19.91
CA ARG A 565 2.62 37.22 18.94
C ARG A 565 1.24 36.59 18.80
N GLU A 566 0.53 36.32 19.90
CA GLU A 566 -0.79 35.66 19.89
C GLU A 566 -1.86 36.48 19.15
N ASN A 567 -1.87 37.81 19.33
CA ASN A 567 -2.78 38.71 18.60
C ASN A 567 -2.57 38.66 17.08
N SER A 568 -1.35 38.36 16.62
CA SER A 568 -1.02 38.30 15.19
C SER A 568 -1.42 36.98 14.52
N GLU A 569 -1.49 35.89 15.27
CA GLU A 569 -1.96 34.57 14.79
C GLU A 569 -3.47 34.50 14.78
N MET A 570 -4.11 34.92 15.87
CA MET A 570 -5.56 34.99 15.94
C MET A 570 -6.13 35.93 14.87
N GLY A 571 -5.52 37.09 14.64
CA GLY A 571 -5.92 37.99 13.54
C GLY A 571 -5.72 37.38 12.15
N ARG A 572 -4.63 36.62 11.96
CA ARG A 572 -4.34 35.90 10.72
C ARG A 572 -5.38 34.81 10.45
N ASP A 573 -5.86 34.11 11.45
CA ASP A 573 -6.84 33.03 11.30
C ASP A 573 -8.25 33.57 11.03
N GLU A 574 -8.62 34.66 11.69
CA GLU A 574 -9.85 35.39 11.36
C GLU A 574 -9.84 35.93 9.91
N ASP A 575 -8.68 36.31 9.38
CA ASP A 575 -8.55 36.69 7.97
C ASP A 575 -8.63 35.49 7.02
N PHE A 576 -8.15 34.32 7.44
CA PHE A 576 -8.28 33.09 6.66
C PHE A 576 -9.73 32.63 6.58
N LYS A 577 -10.50 32.74 7.67
CA LYS A 577 -11.94 32.41 7.69
C LYS A 577 -12.77 33.23 6.69
N LYS A 578 -12.27 34.39 6.26
CA LYS A 578 -12.91 35.26 5.24
C LYS A 578 -12.56 34.86 3.80
N VAL A 579 -11.65 33.92 3.59
CA VAL A 579 -11.26 33.48 2.23
C VAL A 579 -12.44 32.70 1.61
N PRO A 580 -12.90 33.04 0.40
CA PRO A 580 -13.94 32.27 -0.28
C PRO A 580 -13.51 30.82 -0.54
N PHE A 581 -14.41 29.88 -0.27
CA PHE A 581 -14.21 28.46 -0.54
C PHE A 581 -15.52 27.81 -0.96
N VAL A 582 -15.41 26.61 -1.54
CA VAL A 582 -16.52 25.67 -1.75
C VAL A 582 -16.25 24.40 -0.97
N ASP A 583 -17.30 23.71 -0.53
CA ASP A 583 -17.18 22.47 0.23
C ASP A 583 -18.27 21.46 -0.12
N CYS A 584 -18.02 20.20 0.27
CA CYS A 584 -18.97 19.12 0.06
C CYS A 584 -18.72 17.96 1.02
N ILE A 585 -19.71 17.08 1.11
CA ILE A 585 -19.53 15.72 1.61
C ILE A 585 -19.68 14.77 0.42
N LEU A 586 -18.66 13.96 0.16
CA LEU A 586 -18.70 12.91 -0.85
C LEU A 586 -19.27 11.63 -0.25
N GLU A 587 -20.19 11.02 -0.98
CA GLU A 587 -20.86 9.76 -0.64
C GLU A 587 -20.46 8.64 -1.61
N PRO A 588 -20.59 7.36 -1.25
CA PRO A 588 -20.28 6.27 -2.18
C PRO A 588 -20.98 6.43 -3.53
N GLY A 589 -20.22 6.42 -4.61
CA GLY A 589 -20.69 6.68 -5.98
C GLY A 589 -20.43 8.11 -6.49
N ASP A 590 -20.19 9.07 -5.59
CA ASP A 590 -19.84 10.43 -6.00
C ASP A 590 -18.43 10.49 -6.61
N THR A 591 -18.29 11.28 -7.66
CA THR A 591 -17.00 11.66 -8.25
C THR A 591 -16.80 13.16 -8.17
N LEU A 592 -15.80 13.62 -7.44
CA LEU A 592 -15.43 15.04 -7.37
C LEU A 592 -14.35 15.37 -8.40
N TYR A 593 -14.66 16.27 -9.32
CA TYR A 593 -13.67 16.93 -10.16
C TYR A 593 -12.99 18.07 -9.41
N ILE A 594 -11.67 17.96 -9.26
CA ILE A 594 -10.77 18.96 -8.68
C ILE A 594 -9.88 19.48 -9.83
N PRO A 595 -10.10 20.72 -10.31
CA PRO A 595 -9.27 21.29 -11.36
C PRO A 595 -7.84 21.55 -10.84
N ILE A 596 -6.86 21.48 -11.74
CA ILE A 596 -5.47 21.79 -11.41
C ILE A 596 -5.35 23.18 -10.73
N GLY A 597 -4.51 23.28 -9.70
CA GLY A 597 -4.26 24.51 -8.95
C GLY A 597 -5.26 24.82 -7.82
N TRP A 598 -6.37 24.07 -7.71
CA TRP A 598 -7.28 24.21 -6.58
C TRP A 598 -6.67 23.63 -5.30
N TRP A 599 -6.62 24.45 -4.27
CA TRP A 599 -6.22 24.02 -2.93
C TRP A 599 -7.34 23.22 -2.31
N HIS A 600 -7.06 22.03 -1.78
CA HIS A 600 -8.08 21.17 -1.21
C HIS A 600 -7.65 20.53 0.11
N TYR A 601 -8.57 20.54 1.08
CA TYR A 601 -8.49 19.88 2.38
C TYR A 601 -9.49 18.73 2.41
N VAL A 602 -9.08 17.57 2.93
CA VAL A 602 -9.93 16.38 2.99
C VAL A 602 -9.95 15.78 4.39
N ARG A 603 -11.14 15.44 4.90
CA ARG A 603 -11.32 14.72 6.17
C ARG A 603 -12.18 13.48 5.97
N GLY A 604 -11.69 12.32 6.43
CA GLY A 604 -12.47 11.08 6.50
C GLY A 604 -13.53 11.18 7.60
N LEU A 605 -14.81 10.97 7.25
CA LEU A 605 -15.92 11.07 8.20
C LEU A 605 -16.28 9.72 8.80
N SER A 606 -16.24 8.67 7.99
CA SER A 606 -16.40 7.27 8.39
C SER A 606 -15.16 6.46 7.99
N VAL A 607 -15.16 5.13 8.19
CA VAL A 607 -14.22 4.27 7.46
C VAL A 607 -14.38 4.57 5.97
N SER A 608 -13.31 4.98 5.30
CA SER A 608 -13.40 5.56 3.97
C SER A 608 -12.39 4.98 2.99
N PHE A 609 -12.84 4.64 1.79
CA PHE A 609 -12.00 4.19 0.68
C PHE A 609 -12.33 5.03 -0.56
N SER A 610 -11.35 5.76 -1.11
CA SER A 610 -11.47 6.57 -2.32
C SER A 610 -10.42 6.19 -3.36
N VAL A 611 -10.69 6.50 -4.62
CA VAL A 611 -9.75 6.36 -5.74
C VAL A 611 -9.61 7.71 -6.42
N SER A 612 -8.39 8.21 -6.58
CA SER A 612 -8.12 9.43 -7.33
C SER A 612 -7.52 9.10 -8.70
N PHE A 613 -7.96 9.81 -9.74
CA PHE A 613 -7.43 9.72 -11.10
C PHE A 613 -6.81 11.07 -11.48
N TRP A 614 -5.50 11.09 -11.70
CA TRP A 614 -4.78 12.27 -12.16
C TRP A 614 -4.57 12.22 -13.67
N TRP A 615 -4.93 13.27 -14.39
CA TRP A 615 -4.70 13.43 -15.83
C TRP A 615 -4.44 14.91 -16.19
N ASN A 616 -3.93 15.16 -17.40
CA ASN A 616 -3.68 16.47 -17.97
C ASN A 616 -3.93 16.48 -19.47
#